data_AF-E1ZT07-F1
#
_entry.id   AF-E1ZT07-F1
#
_cell.length_a   1.000
_cell.length_b   1.000
_cell.length_c   1.000
_cell.angle_alpha   90.00
_cell.angle_beta   90.00
_cell.angle_gamma   90.00
#
_symmetry.space_group_name_H-M   'P 1'
#
loop_
_entity.id
_entity.type
_entity.pdbx_description
1 polymer ?
#
loop_
_entity_poly.entity_id
_entity_poly.type
_entity_poly.pdbx_seq_one_letter_code
_entity_poly.pdbx_strand_id
1 'polypeptide(L)'
;MVQRDVDGLTPCMCAMKHKQLEAAPLLFELEQQQAGRRQSSAPGSRAPRREQAEAPGAAPASTAASEAAAQAAAAQLLAEEEREEAQQAARQAAKAAKRQRQKERQRQRAAVPAAGGSAGATPTGRAEGAPAEAIASAAGGSSGADDGAELAQLLQQLGVQPAREDPPSLPLPPGLLSELLCPITQEPMRDPVVAADGRTYERAAIEAWMARQAAAGQPPCSPLTNLPLANLVLLPSFTVRSLVVGLQAAGLLE
;
A
#
# COMPACT_ATOMS: atom_id res chain seq x y z
N MET A 1 -2.18 -1.64 30.56
CA MET A 1 -3.29 -0.68 30.73
C MET A 1 -2.92 0.57 29.96
N VAL A 2 -3.75 1.04 29.03
CA VAL A 2 -3.52 2.32 28.34
C VAL A 2 -3.87 3.43 29.32
N GLN A 3 -2.93 4.33 29.61
CA GLN A 3 -3.25 5.54 30.37
C GLN A 3 -4.23 6.37 29.53
N ARG A 4 -5.42 6.58 30.10
CA ARG A 4 -6.43 7.52 29.61
C ARG A 4 -6.31 8.78 30.44
N ASP A 5 -6.46 9.93 29.81
CA ASP A 5 -6.53 11.21 30.50
C ASP A 5 -7.82 11.32 31.33
N VAL A 6 -7.97 12.40 32.11
CA VAL A 6 -9.14 12.63 32.99
C VAL A 6 -10.48 12.63 32.26
N ASP A 7 -10.49 12.98 30.97
CA ASP A 7 -11.67 12.93 30.09
C ASP A 7 -11.94 11.52 29.50
N GLY A 8 -11.15 10.51 29.85
CA GLY A 8 -11.23 9.16 29.28
C GLY A 8 -10.66 9.00 27.87
N LEU A 9 -10.23 10.10 27.24
CA LEU A 9 -9.64 10.11 25.91
C LEU A 9 -8.28 9.39 25.87
N THR A 10 -7.94 8.88 24.68
CA THR A 10 -6.59 8.40 24.38
C THR A 10 -5.70 9.57 23.96
N PRO A 11 -4.35 9.47 24.09
CA PRO A 11 -3.44 10.52 23.65
C PRO A 11 -3.62 10.94 22.18
N CYS A 12 -4.08 10.03 21.31
CA CYS A 12 -4.40 10.33 19.92
C CYS A 12 -5.64 11.23 19.79
N MET A 13 -6.72 10.90 20.51
CA MET A 13 -7.95 11.71 20.52
C MET A 13 -7.70 13.10 21.12
N CYS A 14 -6.82 13.22 22.13
CA CYS A 14 -6.38 14.52 22.65
C CYS A 14 -5.67 15.35 21.57
N ALA A 15 -4.79 14.73 20.77
CA ALA A 15 -4.12 15.41 19.65
C ALA A 15 -5.08 15.80 18.52
N MET A 16 -6.08 14.96 18.19
CA MET A 16 -7.15 15.30 17.25
C MET A 16 -7.97 16.50 17.75
N LYS A 17 -8.40 16.49 19.02
CA LYS A 17 -9.16 17.58 19.64
C LYS A 17 -8.38 18.89 19.63
N HIS A 18 -7.06 18.84 19.87
CA HIS A 18 -6.18 20.01 19.77
C HIS A 18 -6.12 20.56 18.33
N LYS A 19 -5.88 19.71 17.33
CA LYS A 19 -5.86 20.12 15.92
C LYS A 19 -7.20 20.71 15.45
N GLN A 20 -8.32 20.16 15.90
CA GLN A 20 -9.66 20.70 15.58
C GLN A 20 -9.87 22.10 16.21
N LEU A 21 -9.37 22.32 17.43
CA LEU A 21 -9.39 23.63 18.09
C LEU A 21 -8.46 24.64 17.39
N GLU A 22 -7.32 24.22 16.86
CA GLU A 22 -6.41 25.05 16.05
C GLU A 22 -6.96 25.37 14.65
N ALA A 23 -7.77 24.48 14.07
CA ALA A 23 -8.40 24.69 12.76
C ALA A 23 -9.62 25.65 12.81
N ALA A 24 -10.33 25.69 13.94
CA ALA A 24 -11.50 26.56 14.14
C ALA A 24 -11.28 28.05 13.81
N PRO A 25 -10.22 28.75 14.29
CA PRO A 25 -9.97 30.15 13.93
C PRO A 25 -9.68 30.34 12.44
N LEU A 26 -8.98 29.40 11.80
CA LEU A 26 -8.66 29.48 10.36
C LEU A 26 -9.92 29.36 9.49
N LEU A 27 -10.87 28.48 9.87
CA LEU A 27 -12.16 28.38 9.19
C LEU A 27 -13.01 29.65 9.36
N PHE A 28 -13.03 30.23 10.57
CA PHE A 28 -13.74 31.48 10.83
C PHE A 28 -13.16 32.67 10.06
N GLU A 29 -11.83 32.76 9.96
CA GLU A 29 -11.16 33.80 9.18
C GLU A 29 -11.45 33.63 7.66
N LEU A 30 -11.48 32.40 7.17
CA LEU A 30 -11.78 32.08 5.78
C LEU A 30 -13.26 32.36 5.44
N GLU A 31 -14.19 32.13 6.37
CA GLU A 31 -15.60 32.52 6.23
C GLU A 31 -15.76 34.06 6.18
N GLN A 32 -15.07 34.80 7.05
CA GLN A 32 -15.06 36.27 7.00
C GLN A 32 -14.48 36.80 5.67
N GLN A 33 -13.42 36.19 5.14
CA GLN A 33 -12.89 36.55 3.82
C GLN A 33 -13.91 36.28 2.69
N GLN A 34 -14.68 35.20 2.76
CA GLN A 34 -15.76 34.93 1.80
C GLN A 34 -16.92 35.92 1.93
N ALA A 35 -17.31 36.29 3.15
CA ALA A 35 -18.32 37.31 3.41
C ALA A 35 -17.89 38.69 2.88
N GLY A 36 -16.62 39.06 3.07
CA GLY A 36 -16.04 40.27 2.49
C GLY A 36 -16.10 40.29 0.96
N ARG A 37 -15.73 39.19 0.29
CA ARG A 37 -15.84 39.09 -1.19
C ARG A 37 -17.27 39.17 -1.71
N ARG A 38 -18.26 38.69 -0.93
CA ARG A 38 -19.69 38.81 -1.29
C ARG A 38 -20.23 40.24 -1.14
N GLN A 39 -19.62 41.06 -0.29
CA GLN A 39 -19.99 42.48 -0.15
C GLN A 39 -19.28 43.36 -1.18
N SER A 40 -18.04 43.03 -1.58
CA SER A 40 -17.30 43.79 -2.62
C SER A 40 -17.80 43.57 -4.05
N SER A 41 -18.72 42.64 -4.30
CA SER A 41 -19.27 42.33 -5.63
C SER A 41 -20.63 42.99 -5.91
N ALA A 42 -21.12 43.88 -5.05
CA ALA A 42 -22.35 44.64 -5.27
C ALA A 42 -22.10 45.91 -6.12
N PRO A 43 -22.66 46.03 -7.35
CA PRO A 43 -22.55 47.25 -8.14
C PRO A 43 -23.51 48.33 -7.63
N GLY A 44 -23.02 49.56 -7.45
CA GLY A 44 -23.80 50.68 -6.90
C GLY A 44 -24.31 51.68 -7.95
N SER A 45 -25.61 52.04 -7.85
CA SER A 45 -26.28 53.20 -8.49
C SER A 45 -26.54 53.08 -10.02
N ARG A 46 -27.71 53.46 -10.58
CA ARG A 46 -28.78 54.38 -10.11
C ARG A 46 -30.16 53.99 -10.72
N ALA A 47 -31.26 54.30 -10.01
CA ALA A 47 -32.65 53.84 -10.21
C ALA A 47 -33.48 54.72 -11.20
N PRO A 48 -34.86 54.68 -11.34
CA PRO A 48 -35.89 53.87 -10.62
C PRO A 48 -37.18 53.40 -11.39
N ARG A 49 -38.05 52.64 -10.67
CA ARG A 49 -39.54 52.78 -10.55
C ARG A 49 -40.50 51.80 -11.28
N ARG A 50 -41.17 50.97 -10.45
CA ARG A 50 -42.46 50.22 -10.64
C ARG A 50 -42.44 49.11 -11.71
N GLU A 51 -43.20 48.02 -11.58
CA GLU A 51 -44.38 47.74 -10.72
C GLU A 51 -44.30 46.36 -10.04
N GLN A 52 -45.19 46.08 -9.08
CA GLN A 52 -45.23 44.84 -8.28
C GLN A 52 -45.92 43.69 -9.02
N ALA A 53 -45.41 42.46 -8.86
CA ALA A 53 -46.19 41.24 -9.01
C ALA A 53 -45.69 40.20 -8.00
N GLU A 54 -46.57 39.80 -7.10
CA GLU A 54 -46.31 38.89 -5.98
C GLU A 54 -46.60 37.44 -6.38
N ALA A 55 -45.68 36.50 -6.09
CA ALA A 55 -45.91 35.07 -6.27
C ALA A 55 -45.07 34.27 -5.25
N PRO A 56 -45.70 33.62 -4.25
CA PRO A 56 -45.00 32.79 -3.27
C PRO A 56 -44.92 31.31 -3.69
N GLY A 57 -43.84 30.63 -3.27
CA GLY A 57 -43.80 29.17 -3.18
C GLY A 57 -43.07 28.41 -4.30
N ALA A 58 -41.76 28.18 -4.11
CA ALA A 58 -40.99 27.21 -4.90
C ALA A 58 -40.06 26.35 -3.99
N ALA A 59 -40.61 25.20 -3.57
CA ALA A 59 -39.93 23.95 -3.19
C ALA A 59 -38.61 23.96 -2.36
N PRO A 60 -38.65 23.57 -1.06
CA PRO A 60 -37.46 23.19 -0.29
C PRO A 60 -37.10 21.70 -0.50
N ALA A 61 -36.87 21.28 -1.75
CA ALA A 61 -36.70 19.86 -2.10
C ALA A 61 -35.32 19.48 -2.67
N SER A 62 -34.55 20.45 -3.18
CA SER A 62 -33.23 20.19 -3.80
C SER A 62 -32.06 20.30 -2.82
N THR A 63 -32.16 21.16 -1.80
CA THR A 63 -31.09 21.37 -0.80
C THR A 63 -30.86 20.14 0.07
N ALA A 64 -31.91 19.55 0.63
CA ALA A 64 -31.81 18.37 1.50
C ALA A 64 -31.16 17.16 0.80
N ALA A 65 -31.40 16.97 -0.51
CA ALA A 65 -30.75 15.93 -1.30
C ALA A 65 -29.25 16.22 -1.51
N SER A 66 -28.87 17.48 -1.75
CA SER A 66 -27.45 17.87 -1.83
C SER A 66 -26.72 17.83 -0.49
N GLU A 67 -27.41 18.13 0.62
CA GLU A 67 -26.86 18.01 1.98
C GLU A 67 -26.66 16.55 2.38
N ALA A 68 -27.61 15.66 2.07
CA ALA A 68 -27.44 14.21 2.29
C ALA A 68 -26.27 13.65 1.46
N ALA A 69 -26.08 14.09 0.22
CA ALA A 69 -24.93 13.72 -0.60
C ALA A 69 -23.60 14.26 -0.02
N ALA A 70 -23.58 15.49 0.48
CA ALA A 70 -22.41 16.07 1.15
C ALA A 70 -22.07 15.36 2.47
N GLN A 71 -23.08 14.98 3.26
CA GLN A 71 -22.91 14.19 4.49
C GLN A 71 -22.40 12.79 4.19
N ALA A 72 -22.89 12.14 3.13
CA ALA A 72 -22.37 10.84 2.67
C ALA A 72 -20.90 10.93 2.22
N ALA A 73 -20.51 11.98 1.50
CA ALA A 73 -19.13 12.22 1.11
C ALA A 73 -18.22 12.51 2.32
N ALA A 74 -18.70 13.29 3.30
CA ALA A 74 -17.96 13.54 4.54
C ALA A 74 -17.77 12.25 5.37
N ALA A 75 -18.79 11.39 5.45
CA ALA A 75 -18.70 10.09 6.11
C ALA A 75 -17.74 9.13 5.38
N GLN A 76 -17.66 9.20 4.05
CA GLN A 76 -16.68 8.43 3.27
C GLN A 76 -15.24 8.87 3.56
N LEU A 77 -14.96 10.17 3.59
CA LEU A 77 -13.63 10.69 3.90
C LEU A 77 -13.17 10.31 5.32
N LEU A 78 -14.04 10.41 6.32
CA LEU A 78 -13.74 9.96 7.68
C LEU A 78 -13.46 8.46 7.75
N ALA A 79 -14.25 7.64 7.05
CA ALA A 79 -14.03 6.19 6.97
C ALA A 79 -12.75 5.82 6.20
N GLU A 80 -12.30 6.65 5.26
CA GLU A 80 -11.00 6.50 4.59
C GLU A 80 -9.84 6.88 5.53
N GLU A 81 -9.95 7.99 6.27
CA GLU A 81 -8.97 8.39 7.29
C GLU A 81 -8.82 7.31 8.38
N GLU A 82 -9.91 6.78 8.94
CA GLU A 82 -9.88 5.67 9.91
C GLU A 82 -9.21 4.40 9.35
N ARG A 83 -9.41 4.09 8.06
CA ARG A 83 -8.77 2.96 7.38
C ARG A 83 -7.27 3.20 7.19
N GLU A 84 -6.86 4.41 6.86
CA GLU A 84 -5.45 4.78 6.74
C GLU A 84 -4.75 4.74 8.10
N GLU A 85 -5.37 5.28 9.15
CA GLU A 85 -4.85 5.19 10.53
C GLU A 85 -4.70 3.73 10.98
N ALA A 86 -5.71 2.88 10.74
CA ALA A 86 -5.64 1.46 11.06
C ALA A 86 -4.52 0.74 10.30
N GLN A 87 -4.33 1.04 9.00
CA GLN A 87 -3.22 0.50 8.21
C GLN A 87 -1.85 0.98 8.72
N GLN A 88 -1.73 2.25 9.10
CA GLN A 88 -0.50 2.80 9.68
C GLN A 88 -0.18 2.14 11.03
N ALA A 89 -1.17 1.99 11.91
CA ALA A 89 -1.04 1.31 13.20
C ALA A 89 -0.60 -0.15 13.02
N ALA A 90 -1.21 -0.90 12.09
CA ALA A 90 -0.82 -2.28 11.78
C ALA A 90 0.63 -2.37 11.26
N ARG A 91 1.04 -1.46 10.37
CA ARG A 91 2.44 -1.37 9.86
C ARG A 91 3.43 -1.05 10.98
N GLN A 92 3.07 -0.20 11.94
CA GLN A 92 3.91 0.11 13.10
C GLN A 92 3.99 -1.08 14.08
N ALA A 93 2.87 -1.73 14.38
CA ALA A 93 2.81 -2.92 15.22
C ALA A 93 3.65 -4.08 14.66
N ALA A 94 3.60 -4.35 13.36
CA ALA A 94 4.43 -5.35 12.70
C ALA A 94 5.95 -5.04 12.82
N LYS A 95 6.34 -3.77 12.66
CA LYS A 95 7.73 -3.32 12.87
C LYS A 95 8.17 -3.50 14.33
N ALA A 96 7.29 -3.20 15.29
CA ALA A 96 7.55 -3.39 16.73
C ALA A 96 7.70 -4.88 17.09
N ALA A 97 6.81 -5.74 16.60
CA ALA A 97 6.87 -7.20 16.82
C ALA A 97 8.16 -7.82 16.26
N LYS A 98 8.63 -7.39 15.07
CA LYS A 98 9.92 -7.82 14.52
C LYS A 98 11.09 -7.42 15.41
N ARG A 99 11.10 -6.18 15.94
CA ARG A 99 12.10 -5.69 16.90
C ARG A 99 12.08 -6.47 18.23
N GLN A 100 10.89 -6.80 18.75
CA GLN A 100 10.74 -7.62 19.96
C GLN A 100 11.33 -9.03 19.75
N ARG A 101 10.94 -9.73 18.67
CA ARG A 101 11.50 -11.05 18.31
C ARG A 101 13.02 -11.03 18.13
N GLN A 102 13.57 -9.96 17.56
CA GLN A 102 15.03 -9.79 17.44
C GLN A 102 15.71 -9.60 18.81
N LYS A 103 15.15 -8.75 19.68
CA LYS A 103 15.67 -8.52 21.04
C LYS A 103 15.58 -9.79 21.89
N GLU A 104 14.50 -10.55 21.77
CA GLU A 104 14.32 -11.84 22.45
C GLU A 104 15.35 -12.87 21.96
N ARG A 105 15.52 -13.05 20.65
CA ARG A 105 16.58 -13.90 20.08
C ARG A 105 17.99 -13.50 20.56
N GLN A 106 18.25 -12.20 20.71
CA GLN A 106 19.53 -11.71 21.25
C GLN A 106 19.69 -12.05 22.74
N ARG A 107 18.62 -11.92 23.56
CA ARG A 107 18.63 -12.33 24.97
C ARG A 107 18.82 -13.83 25.13
N GLN A 108 18.11 -14.66 24.35
CA GLN A 108 18.28 -16.12 24.35
C GLN A 108 19.71 -16.52 23.98
N ARG A 109 20.31 -15.88 22.96
CA ARG A 109 21.74 -16.08 22.61
C ARG A 109 22.71 -15.69 23.72
N ALA A 110 22.40 -14.65 24.49
CA ALA A 110 23.26 -14.18 25.58
C ALA A 110 23.10 -14.99 26.89
N ALA A 111 22.05 -15.81 27.00
CA ALA A 111 21.72 -16.58 28.20
C ALA A 111 22.28 -18.02 28.20
N VAL A 112 22.97 -18.45 27.14
CA VAL A 112 23.65 -19.75 27.11
C VAL A 112 24.97 -19.63 27.89
N PRO A 113 25.16 -20.34 29.03
CA PRO A 113 26.41 -20.27 29.77
C PRO A 113 27.54 -20.99 29.01
N ALA A 114 28.72 -20.39 28.99
CA ALA A 114 29.91 -20.99 28.41
C ALA A 114 30.43 -22.14 29.29
N ALA A 115 29.93 -23.36 29.03
CA ALA A 115 30.41 -24.56 29.68
C ALA A 115 31.81 -24.95 29.17
N GLY A 116 32.84 -24.63 29.94
CA GLY A 116 34.07 -25.42 30.09
C GLY A 116 35.01 -25.51 28.88
N GLY A 117 35.91 -24.53 28.74
CA GLY A 117 37.14 -24.67 27.94
C GLY A 117 38.38 -24.72 28.83
N SER A 118 38.66 -25.87 29.46
CA SER A 118 39.88 -26.08 30.26
C SER A 118 40.98 -26.75 29.44
N ALA A 119 42.20 -26.27 29.63
CA ALA A 119 43.45 -26.61 28.94
C ALA A 119 43.63 -28.10 28.55
N GLY A 120 44.11 -28.32 27.32
CA GLY A 120 44.59 -29.62 26.88
C GLY A 120 46.06 -29.87 27.27
N ALA A 121 46.33 -31.04 27.84
CA ALA A 121 47.65 -31.66 27.93
C ALA A 121 47.52 -33.19 27.87
N THR A 122 47.94 -33.78 26.75
CA THR A 122 48.09 -35.23 26.51
C THR A 122 49.52 -35.70 26.82
N PRO A 123 49.85 -37.02 26.83
CA PRO A 123 49.03 -38.24 26.98
C PRO A 123 49.55 -39.11 28.18
N THR A 124 49.01 -40.28 28.53
CA THR A 124 49.40 -41.62 27.98
C THR A 124 48.77 -42.70 28.87
N GLY A 125 48.23 -43.82 28.32
CA GLY A 125 47.92 -45.00 29.16
C GLY A 125 46.69 -45.86 28.82
N ARG A 126 46.76 -46.59 27.70
CA ARG A 126 46.36 -48.01 27.53
C ARG A 126 45.22 -48.61 28.41
N ALA A 127 44.10 -48.97 27.73
CA ALA A 127 43.21 -50.17 27.86
C ALA A 127 42.85 -50.72 29.27
N GLU A 128 41.60 -51.11 29.59
CA GLU A 128 40.80 -52.19 28.98
C GLU A 128 39.31 -52.12 29.44
N GLY A 129 38.42 -52.91 28.81
CA GLY A 129 37.20 -53.44 29.47
C GLY A 129 35.88 -52.66 29.32
N ALA A 130 34.88 -53.31 28.74
CA ALA A 130 33.45 -52.92 28.71
C ALA A 130 32.60 -54.11 29.24
N PRO A 131 31.24 -54.08 29.30
CA PRO A 131 30.26 -52.98 29.25
C PRO A 131 29.14 -53.05 30.35
N ALA A 132 28.09 -52.21 30.21
CA ALA A 132 26.73 -52.29 30.81
C ALA A 132 26.60 -51.80 32.29
N GLU A 133 25.66 -50.94 32.71
CA GLU A 133 24.26 -50.65 32.33
C GLU A 133 23.83 -49.18 32.64
N ALA A 134 22.63 -48.77 32.19
CA ALA A 134 21.72 -47.75 32.81
C ALA A 134 22.25 -46.32 33.14
N ILE A 135 21.58 -45.19 32.90
CA ILE A 135 20.25 -44.81 32.38
C ILE A 135 20.33 -43.33 31.94
N ALA A 136 19.71 -42.94 30.82
CA ALA A 136 19.58 -41.50 30.46
C ALA A 136 18.30 -41.22 29.64
N SER A 137 17.33 -40.56 30.28
CA SER A 137 16.05 -40.07 29.75
C SER A 137 15.38 -39.23 30.84
N ALA A 138 14.68 -38.10 30.66
CA ALA A 138 14.52 -37.10 29.60
C ALA A 138 14.20 -35.74 30.32
N ALA A 139 13.80 -34.60 29.75
CA ALA A 139 13.46 -34.10 28.40
C ALA A 139 13.78 -32.58 28.37
N GLY A 140 13.41 -31.71 27.43
CA GLY A 140 12.64 -31.80 26.17
C GLY A 140 12.32 -30.37 25.65
N GLY A 141 12.14 -30.19 24.34
CA GLY A 141 11.94 -28.84 23.76
C GLY A 141 11.72 -28.78 22.24
N SER A 142 11.10 -29.82 21.67
CA SER A 142 10.60 -29.99 20.29
C SER A 142 11.15 -29.08 19.18
N SER A 143 12.10 -29.60 18.41
CA SER A 143 12.24 -29.29 16.98
C SER A 143 11.08 -29.90 16.22
N GLY A 144 10.15 -29.08 15.69
CA GLY A 144 9.13 -29.54 14.75
C GLY A 144 9.71 -29.77 13.35
N ALA A 145 10.58 -30.77 13.22
CA ALA A 145 11.31 -31.08 11.97
C ALA A 145 11.01 -32.49 11.44
N ASP A 146 10.47 -33.38 12.27
CA ASP A 146 10.34 -34.81 11.96
C ASP A 146 8.98 -35.17 11.31
N ASP A 147 7.90 -34.44 11.63
CA ASP A 147 6.56 -34.66 11.03
C ASP A 147 6.54 -34.49 9.50
N GLY A 148 7.44 -33.66 8.96
CA GLY A 148 7.57 -33.43 7.52
C GLY A 148 8.21 -34.59 6.76
N ALA A 149 9.08 -35.37 7.42
CA ALA A 149 9.76 -36.52 6.81
C ALA A 149 8.81 -37.71 6.66
N GLU A 150 8.00 -37.99 7.69
CA GLU A 150 7.02 -39.07 7.65
C GLU A 150 5.92 -38.80 6.61
N LEU A 151 5.41 -37.56 6.53
CA LEU A 151 4.45 -37.15 5.51
C LEU A 151 5.03 -37.27 4.09
N ALA A 152 6.28 -36.85 3.87
CA ALA A 152 6.96 -36.99 2.58
C ALA A 152 7.13 -38.47 2.19
N GLN A 153 7.49 -39.32 3.15
CA GLN A 153 7.67 -40.76 2.91
C GLN A 153 6.33 -41.48 2.65
N LEU A 154 5.23 -41.04 3.28
CA LEU A 154 3.89 -41.55 3.01
C LEU A 154 3.39 -41.14 1.61
N LEU A 155 3.62 -39.89 1.19
CA LEU A 155 3.29 -39.41 -0.16
C LEU A 155 4.06 -40.20 -1.23
N GLN A 156 5.33 -40.50 -0.99
CA GLN A 156 6.16 -41.33 -1.88
C GLN A 156 5.60 -42.76 -2.05
N GLN A 157 5.12 -43.38 -0.96
CA GLN A 157 4.50 -44.71 -0.98
C GLN A 157 3.14 -44.74 -1.69
N LEU A 158 2.43 -43.60 -1.72
CA LEU A 158 1.18 -43.43 -2.46
C LEU A 158 1.39 -43.07 -3.94
N GLY A 159 2.64 -42.99 -4.41
CA GLY A 159 2.97 -42.56 -5.77
C GLY A 159 2.69 -41.08 -6.06
N VAL A 160 2.38 -40.29 -5.02
CA VAL A 160 2.18 -38.85 -5.13
C VAL A 160 3.56 -38.18 -5.09
N GLN A 161 4.20 -38.17 -6.25
CA GLN A 161 5.42 -37.40 -6.45
C GLN A 161 5.12 -35.92 -6.13
N PRO A 162 5.91 -35.24 -5.29
CA PRO A 162 5.83 -33.79 -5.24
C PRO A 162 6.18 -33.29 -6.64
N ALA A 163 5.32 -32.44 -7.18
CA ALA A 163 5.41 -31.87 -8.51
C ALA A 163 6.77 -31.17 -8.75
N ARG A 164 7.79 -31.97 -9.14
CA ARG A 164 8.88 -31.57 -10.03
C ARG A 164 8.37 -31.59 -11.48
N GLU A 165 7.18 -31.06 -11.64
CA GLU A 165 6.79 -30.45 -12.89
C GLU A 165 7.74 -29.24 -13.00
N ASP A 166 8.72 -29.30 -13.90
CA ASP A 166 9.15 -28.07 -14.56
C ASP A 166 7.84 -27.35 -14.95
N PRO A 167 7.62 -26.10 -14.51
CA PRO A 167 6.34 -25.44 -14.74
C PRO A 167 6.06 -25.57 -16.23
N PRO A 168 4.89 -26.14 -16.62
CA PRO A 168 4.62 -26.36 -18.03
C PRO A 168 4.90 -25.04 -18.71
N SER A 169 5.75 -25.08 -19.75
CA SER A 169 6.17 -23.92 -20.51
C SER A 169 4.97 -23.44 -21.33
N LEU A 170 3.98 -22.93 -20.59
CA LEU A 170 2.73 -22.34 -21.00
C LEU A 170 3.14 -21.30 -22.03
N PRO A 171 2.94 -21.57 -23.33
CA PRO A 171 3.40 -20.66 -24.35
C PRO A 171 2.54 -19.43 -24.19
N LEU A 172 3.12 -18.37 -23.62
CA LEU A 172 2.42 -17.10 -23.52
C LEU A 172 1.98 -16.74 -24.94
N PRO A 173 0.69 -16.42 -25.16
CA PRO A 173 0.21 -16.16 -26.51
C PRO A 173 1.07 -15.04 -27.12
N PRO A 174 1.51 -15.17 -28.39
CA PRO A 174 2.64 -14.39 -28.92
C PRO A 174 2.42 -12.87 -28.99
N GLY A 175 1.21 -12.37 -28.71
CA GLY A 175 0.90 -10.95 -28.54
C GLY A 175 0.87 -10.43 -27.10
N LEU A 176 0.95 -11.29 -26.07
CA LEU A 176 0.85 -10.85 -24.67
C LEU A 176 2.08 -10.04 -24.23
N LEU A 177 3.27 -10.44 -24.68
CA LEU A 177 4.52 -9.72 -24.35
C LEU A 177 4.52 -8.32 -24.97
N SER A 178 4.00 -8.14 -26.18
CA SER A 178 3.92 -6.83 -26.84
C SER A 178 2.97 -5.84 -26.15
N GLU A 179 1.92 -6.30 -25.46
CA GLU A 179 1.03 -5.44 -24.65
C GLU A 179 1.70 -4.96 -23.35
N LEU A 180 2.85 -5.54 -22.99
CA LEU A 180 3.63 -5.22 -21.78
C LEU A 180 4.90 -4.39 -22.08
N LEU A 181 5.22 -4.20 -23.37
CA LEU A 181 6.21 -3.24 -23.83
C LEU A 181 5.57 -1.85 -24.00
N CYS A 182 6.31 -0.80 -23.69
CA CYS A 182 5.87 0.55 -23.95
C CYS A 182 5.80 0.81 -25.46
N PRO A 183 4.67 1.26 -26.03
CA PRO A 183 4.60 1.47 -27.47
C PRO A 183 5.46 2.64 -28.02
N ILE A 184 6.05 3.46 -27.13
CA ILE A 184 6.93 4.58 -27.49
C ILE A 184 8.40 4.15 -27.46
N THR A 185 8.85 3.46 -26.40
CA THR A 185 10.26 3.04 -26.24
C THR A 185 10.54 1.64 -26.75
N GLN A 186 9.51 0.80 -26.93
CA GLN A 186 9.59 -0.63 -27.24
C GLN A 186 10.30 -1.48 -26.16
N GLU A 187 10.43 -0.94 -24.94
CA GLU A 187 11.04 -1.59 -23.77
C GLU A 187 9.98 -1.98 -22.72
N PRO A 188 10.25 -2.94 -21.80
CA PRO A 188 9.32 -3.31 -20.74
C PRO A 188 8.93 -2.14 -19.83
N MET A 189 7.63 -1.96 -19.56
CA MET A 189 7.13 -0.84 -18.76
C MET A 189 7.49 -0.97 -17.27
N ARG A 190 8.21 0.03 -16.75
CA ARG A 190 8.71 0.10 -15.37
C ARG A 190 7.76 0.87 -14.45
N ASP A 191 7.13 1.93 -14.96
CA ASP A 191 5.98 2.59 -14.34
C ASP A 191 4.85 2.79 -15.37
N PRO A 192 4.07 1.74 -15.67
CA PRO A 192 3.00 1.79 -16.66
C PRO A 192 1.86 2.72 -16.24
N VAL A 193 1.52 3.65 -17.12
CA VAL A 193 0.41 4.61 -16.97
C VAL A 193 -0.55 4.53 -18.15
N VAL A 194 -1.84 4.61 -17.86
CA VAL A 194 -2.92 4.70 -18.85
C VAL A 194 -3.20 6.17 -19.14
N ALA A 195 -3.16 6.53 -20.43
CA ALA A 195 -3.55 7.86 -20.90
C ALA A 195 -5.04 7.92 -21.28
N ALA A 196 -5.55 9.11 -21.62
CA ALA A 196 -6.96 9.33 -21.95
C ALA A 196 -7.48 8.57 -23.20
N ASP A 197 -6.58 7.96 -23.98
CA ASP A 197 -6.90 7.07 -25.11
C ASP A 197 -7.07 5.59 -24.69
N GLY A 198 -6.96 5.28 -23.40
CA GLY A 198 -7.09 3.94 -22.85
C GLY A 198 -5.86 3.05 -23.06
N ARG A 199 -4.75 3.59 -23.57
CA ARG A 199 -3.53 2.82 -23.85
C ARG A 199 -2.50 3.01 -22.74
N THR A 200 -1.72 1.96 -22.49
CA THR A 200 -0.69 1.96 -21.46
C THR A 200 0.67 2.34 -22.05
N TYR A 201 1.38 3.22 -21.37
CA TYR A 201 2.68 3.74 -21.76
C TYR A 201 3.63 3.74 -20.55
N GLU A 202 4.94 3.77 -20.78
CA GLU A 202 5.90 4.13 -19.73
C GLU A 202 5.74 5.61 -19.38
N ARG A 203 5.66 5.93 -18.07
CA ARG A 203 5.45 7.30 -17.59
C ARG A 203 6.39 8.31 -18.23
N ALA A 204 7.70 8.07 -18.14
CA ALA A 204 8.70 9.00 -18.62
C ALA A 204 8.58 9.25 -20.14
N ALA A 205 8.15 8.24 -20.91
CA ALA A 205 8.01 8.33 -22.35
C ALA A 205 6.79 9.15 -22.77
N ILE A 206 5.63 8.96 -22.13
CA ILE A 206 4.42 9.72 -22.45
C ILE A 206 4.50 11.17 -21.94
N GLU A 207 5.12 11.41 -20.79
CA GLU A 207 5.37 12.77 -20.28
C GLU A 207 6.31 13.55 -21.21
N ALA A 208 7.40 12.92 -21.69
CA ALA A 208 8.30 13.52 -22.68
C ALA A 208 7.62 13.77 -24.04
N TRP A 209 6.71 12.88 -24.47
CA TRP A 209 5.91 13.07 -25.68
C TRP A 209 4.99 14.29 -25.57
N MET A 210 4.22 14.39 -24.49
CA MET A 210 3.33 15.53 -24.22
C MET A 210 4.11 16.85 -24.14
N ALA A 211 5.26 16.86 -23.46
CA ALA A 211 6.13 18.03 -23.37
C ALA A 211 6.66 18.47 -24.75
N ARG A 212 7.03 17.53 -25.63
CA ARG A 212 7.47 17.82 -27.00
C ARG A 212 6.35 18.42 -27.85
N GLN A 213 5.13 17.90 -27.75
CA GLN A 213 3.96 18.45 -28.44
C GLN A 213 3.65 19.89 -27.98
N ALA A 214 3.65 20.13 -26.67
CA ALA A 214 3.45 21.46 -26.10
C ALA A 214 4.54 22.46 -26.57
N ALA A 215 5.81 22.04 -26.60
CA ALA A 215 6.91 22.86 -27.11
C ALA A 215 6.80 23.17 -28.62
N ALA A 216 6.19 22.27 -29.40
CA ALA A 216 5.90 22.46 -30.82
C ALA A 216 4.60 23.26 -31.08
N GLY A 217 3.90 23.74 -30.03
CA GLY A 217 2.60 24.40 -30.15
C GLY A 217 1.47 23.49 -30.66
N GLN A 218 1.67 22.17 -30.61
CA GLN A 218 0.68 21.19 -31.03
C GLN A 218 -0.23 20.79 -29.87
N PRO A 219 -1.52 20.48 -30.12
CA PRO A 219 -2.38 19.90 -29.10
C PRO A 219 -1.84 18.53 -28.67
N PRO A 220 -2.02 18.13 -27.40
CA PRO A 220 -1.59 16.82 -26.93
C PRO A 220 -2.38 15.72 -27.65
N CYS A 221 -1.66 14.79 -28.28
CA CYS A 221 -2.25 13.67 -29.01
C CYS A 221 -1.66 12.32 -28.55
N SER A 222 -2.41 11.25 -28.79
CA SER A 222 -1.99 9.87 -28.57
C SER A 222 -0.81 9.52 -29.49
N PRO A 223 0.33 9.03 -28.97
CA PRO A 223 1.49 8.66 -29.77
C PRO A 223 1.21 7.60 -30.85
N LEU A 224 0.18 6.77 -30.65
CA LEU A 224 -0.14 5.65 -31.55
C LEU A 224 -1.31 5.91 -32.51
N THR A 225 -2.32 6.68 -32.10
CA THR A 225 -3.48 6.98 -32.96
C THR A 225 -3.38 8.35 -33.62
N ASN A 226 -2.50 9.22 -33.12
CA ASN A 226 -2.38 10.63 -33.47
C ASN A 226 -3.68 11.45 -33.23
N LEU A 227 -4.65 10.88 -32.50
CA LEU A 227 -5.89 11.54 -32.09
C LEU A 227 -5.63 12.47 -30.89
N PRO A 228 -6.33 13.61 -30.78
CA PRO A 228 -6.21 14.50 -29.63
C PRO A 228 -6.64 13.80 -28.34
N LEU A 229 -5.84 13.95 -27.28
CA LEU A 229 -6.14 13.41 -25.96
C LEU A 229 -7.19 14.30 -25.27
N ALA A 230 -8.25 13.69 -24.75
CA ALA A 230 -9.33 14.42 -24.07
C ALA A 230 -8.85 15.12 -22.78
N ASN A 231 -7.80 14.61 -22.14
CA ASN A 231 -7.14 15.22 -21.00
C ASN A 231 -5.67 14.72 -20.88
N LEU A 232 -4.91 15.36 -20.00
CA LEU A 232 -3.51 15.02 -19.70
C LEU A 232 -3.35 14.15 -18.44
N VAL A 233 -4.43 13.50 -17.97
CA VAL A 233 -4.38 12.69 -16.74
C VAL A 233 -3.76 11.33 -17.05
N LEU A 234 -2.72 10.98 -16.30
CA LEU A 234 -2.01 9.70 -16.41
C LEU A 234 -2.34 8.83 -15.19
N LEU A 235 -3.11 7.76 -15.39
CA LEU A 235 -3.55 6.86 -14.33
C LEU A 235 -2.59 5.66 -14.19
N PRO A 236 -2.01 5.39 -13.00
CA PRO A 236 -1.07 4.28 -12.83
C PRO A 236 -1.76 2.91 -12.97
N SER A 237 -1.17 2.00 -13.76
CA SER A 237 -1.68 0.64 -13.98
C SER A 237 -0.94 -0.40 -13.13
N PHE A 238 -1.42 -0.63 -11.92
CA PHE A 238 -0.83 -1.63 -11.01
C PHE A 238 -0.89 -3.07 -11.55
N THR A 239 -1.90 -3.39 -12.37
CA THR A 239 -2.05 -4.71 -13.02
C THR A 239 -0.93 -4.96 -14.01
N VAL A 240 -0.69 -4.03 -14.95
CA VAL A 240 0.40 -4.15 -15.94
C VAL A 240 1.75 -4.18 -15.23
N ARG A 241 1.94 -3.35 -14.19
CA ARG A 241 3.17 -3.34 -13.39
C ARG A 241 3.45 -4.68 -12.71
N SER A 242 2.43 -5.31 -12.13
CA SER A 242 2.56 -6.63 -11.52
C SER A 242 2.90 -7.72 -12.56
N LEU A 243 2.31 -7.64 -13.76
CA LEU A 243 2.58 -8.57 -14.86
C LEU A 243 4.02 -8.43 -15.39
N VAL A 244 4.48 -7.21 -15.67
CA VAL A 244 5.87 -6.97 -16.13
C VAL A 244 6.87 -7.49 -15.10
N VAL A 245 6.71 -7.14 -13.82
CA VAL A 245 7.62 -7.59 -12.75
C VAL A 245 7.59 -9.12 -12.59
N GLY A 246 6.43 -9.76 -12.71
CA GLY A 246 6.30 -11.21 -12.66
C GLY A 246 7.01 -11.92 -13.83
N LEU A 247 6.92 -11.37 -15.03
CA LEU A 247 7.56 -11.94 -16.23
C LEU A 247 9.06 -11.66 -16.29
N GLN A 248 9.52 -10.50 -15.82
CA GLN A 248 10.95 -10.22 -15.63
C GLN A 248 11.56 -11.19 -14.60
N ALA A 249 10.86 -11.45 -13.48
CA ALA A 249 11.29 -12.43 -12.49
C ALA A 249 11.30 -13.88 -13.04
N ALA A 250 10.52 -14.16 -14.07
CA ALA A 250 10.52 -15.44 -14.79
C ALA A 250 11.54 -15.52 -15.95
N GLY A 251 12.29 -14.45 -16.24
CA GLY A 251 13.24 -14.39 -17.36
C GLY A 251 12.56 -14.35 -18.74
N LEU A 252 11.33 -13.85 -18.82
CA LEU A 252 10.51 -13.78 -20.05
C LEU A 252 10.43 -12.36 -20.66
N LEU A 253 10.98 -11.36 -19.96
CA LEU A 253 11.19 -9.98 -20.40
C LEU A 253 12.56 -9.53 -19.86
N GLU A 254 13.38 -8.93 -20.72
CA GLU A 254 14.70 -8.36 -20.40
C GLU A 254 14.60 -6.82 -20.34
#